data_AF-A0A0F5P8V0-F1
#
_entry.id   AF-A0A0F5P8V0-F1
#
_cell.length_a   1.000
_cell.length_b   1.000
_cell.length_c   1.000
_cell.angle_alpha   90.00
_cell.angle_beta   90.00
_cell.angle_gamma   90.00
#
_symmetry.space_group_name_H-M   'P 1'
#
loop_
_entity.id
_entity.type
_entity.pdbx_description
1 polymer ?
#
loop_
_entity_poly.entity_id
_entity_poly.type
_entity_poly.pdbx_seq_one_letter_code
_entity_poly.pdbx_strand_id
1 'polypeptide(L)'
;MGVVEQLPSPMCTAALRYARRGWKVFPCRERDETLTVQTADGPKPKLYKAKSPYTGKGCNDATTDEGRIRAWWRQHPQAMIGLAMGGNKWFALDFDPRVDESTGEIFDLISLKAATEEQIGCELPVSLTSITQSDGVHVIYRQPEGDPIINRGNLPRHVDVRGKGGYIVAPPSVLYREDGSEGRYRWRGGQHDIDPVDAPAALVQALRERKPKAAAAGGALAKQTGAAGGTPASAVR
;
A
#
# COMPACT_ATOMS: atom_id res chain seq x y z
N MET A 1 -6.54 24.16 -38.23
CA MET A 1 -5.29 23.94 -37.47
C MET A 1 -5.67 23.32 -36.15
N GLY A 2 -5.34 22.04 -35.93
CA GLY A 2 -5.63 21.37 -34.66
C GLY A 2 -4.77 21.97 -33.56
N VAL A 3 -5.38 22.45 -32.49
CA VAL A 3 -4.66 22.88 -31.29
C VAL A 3 -3.96 21.64 -30.73
N VAL A 4 -2.63 21.61 -30.81
CA VAL A 4 -1.84 20.59 -30.12
C VAL A 4 -1.94 20.93 -28.63
N GLU A 5 -2.87 20.30 -27.91
CA GLU A 5 -3.04 20.53 -26.48
C GLU A 5 -1.75 20.12 -25.77
N GLN A 6 -0.97 21.09 -25.28
CA GLN A 6 0.22 20.82 -24.49
C GLN A 6 -0.18 20.04 -23.23
N LEU A 7 0.47 18.89 -23.03
CA LEU A 7 0.23 18.08 -21.84
C LEU A 7 0.80 18.80 -20.60
N PRO A 8 0.09 18.81 -19.46
CA PRO A 8 0.47 19.58 -18.26
C PRO A 8 1.86 19.26 -17.70
N SER A 9 2.34 18.01 -17.85
CA SER A 9 3.67 17.59 -17.41
C SER A 9 4.06 16.22 -17.97
N PRO A 10 5.34 15.79 -17.83
CA PRO A 10 5.75 14.41 -18.10
C PRO A 10 4.98 13.37 -17.27
N MET A 11 4.65 13.67 -16.01
CA MET A 11 3.83 12.78 -15.17
C MET A 11 2.39 12.68 -15.69
N CYS A 12 1.80 13.78 -16.17
CA CYS A 12 0.49 13.74 -16.81
C CYS A 12 0.50 12.85 -18.05
N THR A 13 1.54 12.98 -18.88
CA THR A 13 1.73 12.14 -20.08
C THR A 13 1.75 10.65 -19.71
N ALA A 14 2.48 10.27 -18.67
CA ALA A 14 2.54 8.89 -18.19
C ALA A 14 1.20 8.43 -17.60
N ALA A 15 0.52 9.24 -16.80
CA ALA A 15 -0.78 8.93 -16.23
C ALA A 15 -1.84 8.67 -17.32
N LEU A 16 -1.84 9.49 -18.38
CA LEU A 16 -2.72 9.32 -19.53
C LEU A 16 -2.41 8.04 -20.33
N ARG A 17 -1.13 7.64 -20.44
CA ARG A 17 -0.77 6.35 -21.05
C ARG A 17 -1.36 5.17 -20.29
N TYR A 18 -1.32 5.20 -18.96
CA TYR A 18 -1.98 4.18 -18.13
C TYR A 18 -3.50 4.18 -18.32
N ALA A 19 -4.13 5.35 -18.28
CA ALA A 19 -5.57 5.48 -18.48
C ALA A 19 -6.02 4.93 -19.84
N ARG A 20 -5.25 5.16 -20.90
CA ARG A 20 -5.51 4.61 -22.26
C ARG A 20 -5.34 3.10 -22.35
N ARG A 21 -4.53 2.48 -21.47
CA ARG A 21 -4.51 1.02 -21.28
C ARG A 21 -5.68 0.51 -20.42
N GLY A 22 -6.58 1.39 -19.98
CA GLY A 22 -7.69 1.06 -19.09
C GLY A 22 -7.31 1.04 -17.61
N TRP A 23 -6.09 1.46 -17.24
CA TRP A 23 -5.63 1.43 -15.87
C TRP A 23 -6.09 2.68 -15.12
N LYS A 24 -6.84 2.49 -14.04
CA LYS A 24 -7.32 3.55 -13.16
C LYS A 24 -6.16 4.14 -12.35
N VAL A 25 -5.96 5.44 -12.53
CA VAL A 25 -4.91 6.23 -11.87
C VAL A 25 -5.48 7.35 -11.01
N PHE A 26 -4.67 7.85 -10.08
CA PHE A 26 -4.95 9.06 -9.29
C PHE A 26 -3.63 9.75 -8.88
N PRO A 27 -3.63 11.05 -8.56
CA PRO A 27 -2.43 11.78 -8.16
C PRO A 27 -2.06 11.50 -6.68
N CYS A 28 -0.77 11.24 -6.44
CA CYS A 28 -0.15 11.08 -5.13
C CYS A 28 0.89 12.17 -4.87
N ARG A 29 1.09 12.52 -3.61
CA ARG A 29 2.06 13.53 -3.14
C ARG A 29 3.48 13.06 -3.32
N GLU A 30 4.27 13.84 -4.04
CA GLU A 30 5.67 13.56 -4.35
C GLU A 30 6.64 13.87 -3.21
N ARG A 31 6.17 14.53 -2.14
CA ARG A 31 6.96 14.93 -0.97
C ARG A 31 6.07 15.03 0.27
N ASP A 32 6.68 15.06 1.44
CA ASP A 32 6.00 15.48 2.68
C ASP A 32 5.70 16.98 2.58
N GLU A 33 4.49 17.39 2.96
CA GLU A 33 4.07 18.80 2.89
C GLU A 33 3.20 19.14 4.10
N THR A 34 3.55 20.19 4.84
CA THR A 34 2.70 20.71 5.93
C THR A 34 1.90 21.89 5.42
N LEU A 35 0.57 21.76 5.46
CA LEU A 35 -0.35 22.83 5.08
C LEU A 35 -1.19 23.25 6.28
N THR A 36 -1.52 24.55 6.35
CA THR A 36 -2.52 25.03 7.29
C THR A 36 -3.92 24.65 6.79
N VAL A 37 -4.66 23.90 7.60
CA VAL A 37 -6.04 23.50 7.31
C VAL A 37 -7.00 24.13 8.30
N GLN A 38 -8.19 24.52 7.84
CA GLN A 38 -9.23 24.98 8.74
C GLN A 38 -9.87 23.81 9.49
N THR A 39 -9.98 23.95 10.80
CA THR A 39 -10.65 22.98 11.70
C THR A 39 -11.73 23.69 12.52
N ALA A 40 -12.52 22.93 13.28
CA ALA A 40 -13.53 23.51 14.18
C ALA A 40 -12.93 24.48 15.20
N ASP A 41 -11.67 24.25 15.63
CA ASP A 41 -10.97 25.08 16.61
C ASP A 41 -10.07 26.15 15.95
N GLY A 42 -10.24 26.40 14.65
CA GLY A 42 -9.42 27.33 13.86
C GLY A 42 -8.34 26.68 13.00
N PRO A 43 -7.46 27.50 12.36
CA PRO A 43 -6.42 27.00 11.46
C PRO A 43 -5.37 26.20 12.21
N LYS A 44 -5.08 24.96 11.77
CA LYS A 44 -4.05 24.09 12.36
C LYS A 44 -3.10 23.55 11.28
N PRO A 45 -1.81 23.36 11.57
CA PRO A 45 -0.91 22.70 10.66
C PRO A 45 -1.28 21.22 10.52
N LYS A 46 -1.28 20.70 9.30
CA LYS A 46 -1.48 19.29 9.00
C LYS A 46 -0.39 18.82 8.05
N LEU A 47 0.35 17.80 8.49
CA LEU A 47 1.32 17.10 7.67
C LEU A 47 0.60 16.13 6.73
N TYR A 48 0.84 16.30 5.44
CA TYR A 48 0.51 15.33 4.41
C TYR A 48 1.78 14.58 4.03
N LYS A 49 1.76 13.27 4.25
CA LYS A 49 2.89 12.40 3.92
C LYS A 49 3.03 12.21 2.41
N ALA A 50 4.26 12.10 1.94
CA ALA A 50 4.54 11.66 0.59
C ALA A 50 3.87 10.31 0.32
N LYS A 51 3.61 10.03 -0.96
CA LYS A 51 2.85 8.88 -1.47
C LYS A 51 1.37 8.87 -1.07
N SER A 52 0.90 9.78 -0.20
CA SER A 52 -0.53 9.89 0.09
C SER A 52 -1.29 10.55 -1.08
N PRO A 53 -2.59 10.27 -1.28
CA PRO A 53 -3.35 10.84 -2.38
C PRO A 53 -3.51 12.37 -2.26
N TYR A 54 -3.51 13.07 -3.39
CA TYR A 54 -4.02 14.46 -3.44
C TYR A 54 -5.55 14.53 -3.42
N THR A 55 -6.23 13.41 -3.66
CA THR A 55 -7.70 13.32 -3.79
C THR A 55 -8.41 13.12 -2.44
N GLY A 56 -9.69 13.50 -2.38
CA GLY A 56 -10.49 13.48 -1.15
C GLY A 56 -10.90 12.08 -0.68
N LYS A 57 -11.17 11.14 -1.60
CA LYS A 57 -11.55 9.75 -1.27
C LYS A 57 -10.40 8.75 -1.45
N GLY A 58 -9.18 9.27 -1.58
CA GLY A 58 -7.96 8.49 -1.78
C GLY A 58 -8.00 7.66 -3.06
N CYS A 59 -7.53 6.40 -3.00
CA CYS A 59 -7.46 5.51 -4.17
C CYS A 59 -8.83 5.15 -4.78
N ASN A 60 -9.94 5.38 -4.07
CA ASN A 60 -11.28 5.20 -4.62
C ASN A 60 -11.63 6.24 -5.68
N ASP A 61 -10.89 7.36 -5.73
CA ASP A 61 -10.97 8.34 -6.81
C ASP A 61 -10.10 7.93 -8.01
N ALA A 62 -9.58 6.71 -8.13
CA ALA A 62 -8.86 6.31 -9.33
C ALA A 62 -9.78 6.26 -10.56
N THR A 63 -9.32 6.76 -11.71
CA THR A 63 -10.11 6.88 -12.94
C THR A 63 -9.28 6.65 -14.20
N THR A 64 -9.97 6.38 -15.31
CA THR A 64 -9.43 6.41 -16.68
C THR A 64 -9.88 7.66 -17.45
N ASP A 65 -10.71 8.52 -16.83
CA ASP A 65 -11.18 9.78 -17.44
C ASP A 65 -10.00 10.74 -17.68
N GLU A 66 -9.63 10.93 -18.94
CA GLU A 66 -8.51 11.79 -19.33
C GLU A 66 -8.72 13.25 -18.93
N GLY A 67 -9.95 13.76 -18.94
CA GLY A 67 -10.25 15.14 -18.57
C GLY A 67 -9.96 15.37 -17.10
N ARG A 68 -10.39 14.43 -16.24
CA ARG A 68 -10.12 14.48 -14.80
C ARG A 68 -8.64 14.33 -14.49
N ILE A 69 -7.94 13.43 -15.20
CA ILE A 69 -6.50 13.25 -15.07
C ILE A 69 -5.76 14.55 -15.46
N ARG A 70 -6.10 15.17 -16.59
CA ARG A 70 -5.48 16.44 -17.00
C ARG A 70 -5.72 17.53 -15.96
N ALA A 71 -6.93 17.63 -15.41
CA ALA A 71 -7.25 18.61 -14.37
C ALA A 71 -6.38 18.44 -13.12
N TRP A 72 -6.20 17.21 -12.63
CA TRP A 72 -5.34 16.95 -11.47
C TRP A 72 -3.89 17.34 -11.72
N TRP A 73 -3.31 16.97 -12.87
CA TRP A 73 -1.91 17.28 -13.16
C TRP A 73 -1.68 18.73 -13.61
N ARG A 74 -2.71 19.49 -13.98
CA ARG A 74 -2.61 20.96 -14.07
C ARG A 74 -2.41 21.60 -12.69
N GLN A 75 -3.09 21.07 -11.67
CA GLN A 75 -2.98 21.57 -10.29
C GLN A 75 -1.70 21.08 -9.60
N HIS A 76 -1.30 19.84 -9.90
CA HIS A 76 -0.12 19.19 -9.29
C HIS A 76 0.79 18.60 -10.38
N PRO A 77 1.56 19.42 -11.11
CA PRO A 77 2.36 18.95 -12.25
C PRO A 77 3.39 17.86 -11.89
N GLN A 78 3.87 17.85 -10.64
CA GLN A 78 4.84 16.88 -10.12
C GLN A 78 4.21 15.71 -9.36
N ALA A 79 2.88 15.63 -9.27
CA ALA A 79 2.22 14.53 -8.56
C ALA A 79 2.68 13.17 -9.10
N MET A 80 3.03 12.28 -8.18
CA MET A 80 3.26 10.88 -8.48
C MET A 80 1.96 10.21 -8.92
N ILE A 81 2.09 9.07 -9.59
CA ILE A 81 0.96 8.34 -10.15
C ILE A 81 0.63 7.17 -9.22
N GLY A 82 -0.56 7.18 -8.62
CA GLY A 82 -1.11 6.04 -7.91
C GLY A 82 -1.89 5.11 -8.84
N LEU A 83 -1.71 3.80 -8.68
CA LEU A 83 -2.57 2.76 -9.30
C LEU A 83 -3.41 2.11 -8.21
N ALA A 84 -4.74 2.23 -8.29
CA ALA A 84 -5.63 1.57 -7.34
C ALA A 84 -5.71 0.07 -7.64
N MET A 85 -5.24 -0.78 -6.72
CA MET A 85 -5.14 -2.22 -6.96
C MET A 85 -6.52 -2.83 -7.21
N GLY A 86 -7.45 -2.66 -6.27
CA GLY A 86 -8.82 -3.14 -6.44
C GLY A 86 -9.55 -2.52 -7.63
N GLY A 87 -9.30 -1.24 -7.93
CA GLY A 87 -9.92 -0.54 -9.07
C GLY A 87 -9.50 -1.09 -10.42
N ASN A 88 -8.28 -1.63 -10.49
CA ASN A 88 -7.70 -2.28 -11.67
C ASN A 88 -7.90 -3.81 -11.69
N LYS A 89 -8.63 -4.36 -10.71
CA LYS A 89 -8.77 -5.81 -10.51
C LYS A 89 -7.43 -6.52 -10.35
N TRP A 90 -6.50 -5.90 -9.61
CA TRP A 90 -5.18 -6.45 -9.31
C TRP A 90 -4.92 -6.50 -7.80
N PHE A 91 -3.83 -7.17 -7.45
CA PHE A 91 -3.13 -6.99 -6.19
C PHE A 91 -1.63 -7.05 -6.45
N ALA A 92 -0.82 -6.58 -5.51
CA ALA A 92 0.64 -6.66 -5.61
C ALA A 92 1.24 -7.25 -4.34
N LEU A 93 2.34 -7.99 -4.52
CA LEU A 93 3.30 -8.27 -3.46
C LEU A 93 4.35 -7.16 -3.45
N ASP A 94 4.50 -6.48 -2.33
CA ASP A 94 5.36 -5.33 -2.08
C ASP A 94 6.56 -5.80 -1.24
N PHE A 95 7.65 -6.12 -1.94
CA PHE A 95 8.90 -6.58 -1.36
C PHE A 95 9.74 -5.36 -0.98
N ASP A 96 9.95 -5.17 0.32
CA ASP A 96 10.64 -4.00 0.88
C ASP A 96 11.97 -4.40 1.54
N PRO A 97 13.08 -4.45 0.78
CA PRO A 97 14.37 -4.84 1.31
C PRO A 97 14.84 -3.82 2.34
N ARG A 98 15.41 -4.30 3.44
CA ARG A 98 15.88 -3.45 4.53
C ARG A 98 16.83 -4.16 5.47
N VAL A 99 17.45 -3.39 6.35
CA VAL A 99 18.22 -3.90 7.49
C VAL A 99 17.42 -3.64 8.76
N ASP A 100 17.29 -4.65 9.60
CA ASP A 100 16.78 -4.47 10.96
C ASP A 100 17.86 -3.80 11.81
N GLU A 101 17.64 -2.56 12.23
CA GLU A 101 18.63 -1.79 12.99
C GLU A 101 18.94 -2.40 14.36
N SER A 102 18.00 -3.17 14.93
CA SER A 102 18.15 -3.76 16.26
C SER A 102 18.91 -5.08 16.24
N THR A 103 18.71 -5.90 15.20
CA THR A 103 19.35 -7.22 15.08
C THR A 103 20.50 -7.26 14.08
N GLY A 104 20.60 -6.28 13.19
CA GLY A 104 21.52 -6.28 12.06
C GLY A 104 21.10 -7.24 10.94
N GLU A 105 19.92 -7.86 11.03
CA GLU A 105 19.43 -8.81 10.03
C GLU A 105 19.15 -8.10 8.70
N ILE A 106 19.62 -8.69 7.59
CA ILE A 106 19.49 -8.15 6.25
C ILE A 106 18.40 -8.90 5.49
N PHE A 107 17.39 -8.15 5.05
CA PHE A 107 16.34 -8.61 4.16
C PHE A 107 16.61 -8.07 2.77
N ASP A 108 17.18 -8.88 1.89
CA ASP A 108 17.36 -8.53 0.48
C ASP A 108 16.23 -9.13 -0.38
N LEU A 109 16.14 -8.71 -1.64
CA LEU A 109 15.09 -9.19 -2.53
C LEU A 109 15.15 -10.70 -2.78
N ILE A 110 16.34 -11.31 -2.73
CA ILE A 110 16.52 -12.74 -2.98
C ILE A 110 15.99 -13.53 -1.78
N SER A 111 16.38 -13.15 -0.56
CA SER A 111 15.93 -13.80 0.66
C SER A 111 14.43 -13.61 0.90
N LEU A 112 13.90 -12.41 0.62
CA LEU A 112 12.45 -12.16 0.71
C LEU A 112 11.66 -12.99 -0.31
N LYS A 113 12.14 -13.09 -1.56
CA LYS A 113 11.51 -13.96 -2.57
C LYS A 113 11.53 -15.42 -2.12
N ALA A 114 12.69 -15.93 -1.73
CA ALA A 114 12.84 -17.32 -1.29
C ALA A 114 11.93 -17.66 -0.10
N ALA A 115 11.91 -16.80 0.93
CA ALA A 115 11.04 -16.98 2.09
C ALA A 115 9.54 -16.90 1.73
N THR A 116 9.18 -16.06 0.75
CA THR A 116 7.80 -16.01 0.23
C THR A 116 7.42 -17.31 -0.46
N GLU A 117 8.27 -17.79 -1.36
CA GLU A 117 8.05 -19.04 -2.12
C GLU A 117 7.99 -20.26 -1.22
N GLU A 118 8.86 -20.33 -0.22
CA GLU A 118 8.83 -21.35 0.83
C GLU A 118 7.51 -21.30 1.62
N GLN A 119 7.09 -20.11 2.06
CA GLN A 119 5.87 -19.95 2.86
C GLN A 119 4.60 -20.30 2.07
N ILE A 120 4.54 -20.00 0.77
CA ILE A 120 3.39 -20.32 -0.08
C ILE A 120 3.49 -21.71 -0.73
N GLY A 121 4.66 -22.37 -0.65
CA GLY A 121 4.90 -23.70 -1.21
C GLY A 121 4.97 -23.74 -2.74
N CYS A 122 5.28 -22.63 -3.41
CA CYS A 122 5.45 -22.58 -4.87
C CYS A 122 6.31 -21.40 -5.33
N GLU A 123 6.85 -21.50 -6.55
CA GLU A 123 7.56 -20.39 -7.18
C GLU A 123 6.59 -19.28 -7.65
N LEU A 124 7.03 -18.04 -7.53
CA LEU A 124 6.33 -16.88 -8.05
C LEU A 124 6.63 -16.70 -9.54
N PRO A 125 5.61 -16.65 -10.41
CA PRO A 125 5.83 -16.43 -11.83
C PRO A 125 6.27 -15.00 -12.08
N VAL A 126 7.01 -14.80 -13.17
CA VAL A 126 7.34 -13.45 -13.64
C VAL A 126 6.05 -12.73 -14.02
N SER A 127 5.88 -11.53 -13.48
CA SER A 127 4.74 -10.66 -13.77
C SER A 127 5.16 -9.20 -13.95
N LEU A 128 4.20 -8.34 -14.29
CA LEU A 128 4.40 -6.89 -14.32
C LEU A 128 4.97 -6.42 -12.98
N THR A 129 6.16 -5.83 -13.01
CA THR A 129 6.93 -5.52 -11.80
C THR A 129 7.43 -4.09 -11.83
N SER A 130 7.14 -3.31 -10.80
CA SER A 130 7.74 -1.97 -10.61
C SER A 130 8.82 -2.01 -9.55
N ILE A 131 9.98 -1.45 -9.85
CA ILE A 131 11.04 -1.11 -8.89
C ILE A 131 10.64 0.17 -8.17
N THR A 132 10.70 0.16 -6.85
CA THR A 132 10.31 1.28 -6.00
C THR A 132 11.44 2.30 -5.85
N GLN A 133 11.12 3.43 -5.22
CA GLN A 133 12.07 4.51 -4.91
C GLN A 133 13.21 4.12 -3.96
N SER A 134 13.12 2.96 -3.29
CA SER A 134 14.08 2.45 -2.30
C SER A 134 14.52 1.02 -2.64
N ASP A 135 14.62 0.72 -3.93
CA ASP A 135 15.10 -0.57 -4.47
C ASP A 135 14.29 -1.83 -4.10
N GLY A 136 13.13 -1.65 -3.47
CA GLY A 136 12.10 -2.69 -3.37
C GLY A 136 11.38 -2.94 -4.70
N VAL A 137 10.46 -3.90 -4.71
CA VAL A 137 9.64 -4.19 -5.90
C VAL A 137 8.18 -4.44 -5.56
N HIS A 138 7.27 -3.95 -6.41
CA HIS A 138 5.89 -4.42 -6.46
C HIS A 138 5.76 -5.43 -7.59
N VAL A 139 5.44 -6.69 -7.27
CA VAL A 139 5.09 -7.73 -8.25
C VAL A 139 3.58 -7.82 -8.33
N ILE A 140 3.01 -7.47 -9.48
CA ILE A 140 1.56 -7.25 -9.64
C ILE A 140 0.92 -8.49 -10.25
N TYR A 141 -0.21 -8.93 -9.73
CA TYR A 141 -1.00 -10.05 -10.25
C TYR A 141 -2.46 -9.65 -10.47
N ARG A 142 -3.17 -10.41 -11.31
CA ARG A 142 -4.63 -10.27 -11.43
C ARG A 142 -5.33 -10.71 -10.15
N GLN A 143 -6.41 -10.03 -9.80
CA GLN A 143 -7.33 -10.52 -8.77
C GLN A 143 -7.93 -11.86 -9.23
N PRO A 144 -7.90 -12.89 -8.38
CA PRO A 144 -8.64 -14.11 -8.65
C PRO A 144 -10.15 -13.85 -8.61
N GLU A 145 -10.91 -14.75 -9.21
CA GLU A 145 -12.37 -14.77 -9.05
C GLU A 145 -12.78 -15.06 -7.59
N GLY A 146 -13.99 -14.62 -7.22
CA GLY A 146 -14.54 -14.77 -5.87
C GLY A 146 -14.12 -13.65 -4.91
N ASP A 147 -13.84 -14.02 -3.65
CA ASP A 147 -13.49 -13.05 -2.63
C ASP A 147 -12.19 -12.30 -2.97
N PRO A 148 -12.19 -10.96 -2.94
CA PRO A 148 -11.05 -10.17 -3.36
C PRO A 148 -9.89 -10.30 -2.38
N ILE A 149 -8.67 -10.40 -2.92
CA ILE A 149 -7.46 -10.21 -2.13
C ILE A 149 -7.42 -8.75 -1.66
N ILE A 150 -7.32 -8.56 -0.34
CA ILE A 150 -7.30 -7.25 0.33
C ILE A 150 -5.87 -6.92 0.81
N ASN A 151 -5.69 -5.71 1.35
CA ASN A 151 -4.43 -5.35 2.01
C ASN A 151 -4.12 -6.28 3.18
N ARG A 152 -2.89 -6.78 3.25
CA ARG A 152 -2.38 -7.61 4.33
C ARG A 152 -0.88 -7.35 4.46
N GLY A 153 -0.38 -7.15 5.68
CA GLY A 153 1.07 -7.05 5.90
C GLY A 153 1.68 -8.40 6.25
N ASN A 154 3.01 -8.48 6.14
CA ASN A 154 3.83 -9.58 6.64
C ASN A 154 3.48 -10.98 6.08
N LEU A 155 3.65 -11.17 4.77
CA LEU A 155 3.59 -12.47 4.11
C LEU A 155 4.80 -12.70 3.18
N PRO A 156 6.00 -13.01 3.68
CA PRO A 156 6.50 -13.02 5.06
C PRO A 156 6.85 -11.60 5.56
N ARG A 157 7.60 -11.48 6.67
CA ARG A 157 8.12 -10.20 7.17
C ARG A 157 8.74 -9.40 6.01
N HIS A 158 8.45 -8.10 5.93
CA HIS A 158 8.90 -7.21 4.85
C HIS A 158 8.36 -7.51 3.44
N VAL A 159 7.36 -8.37 3.33
CA VAL A 159 6.54 -8.53 2.13
C VAL A 159 5.10 -8.20 2.47
N ASP A 160 4.62 -7.09 1.93
CA ASP A 160 3.24 -6.63 2.10
C ASP A 160 2.40 -7.03 0.88
N VAL A 161 1.09 -7.13 1.09
CA VAL A 161 0.08 -7.34 0.04
C VAL A 161 -0.70 -6.05 -0.11
N ARG A 162 -0.68 -5.48 -1.32
CA ARG A 162 -1.50 -4.32 -1.70
C ARG A 162 -2.66 -4.83 -2.55
N GLY A 163 -3.83 -4.98 -1.95
CA GLY A 163 -5.03 -5.53 -2.58
C GLY A 163 -6.15 -4.51 -2.73
N LYS A 164 -7.40 -4.98 -2.76
CA LYS A 164 -8.58 -4.10 -2.74
C LYS A 164 -8.54 -3.15 -1.53
N GLY A 165 -8.79 -1.87 -1.78
CA GLY A 165 -8.64 -0.79 -0.79
C GLY A 165 -7.21 -0.25 -0.66
N GLY A 166 -6.24 -0.84 -1.33
CA GLY A 166 -4.86 -0.36 -1.43
C GLY A 166 -4.50 0.12 -2.83
N TYR A 167 -3.28 0.66 -2.92
CA TYR A 167 -2.69 1.16 -4.14
C TYR A 167 -1.17 1.00 -4.10
N ILE A 168 -0.54 1.14 -5.25
CA ILE A 168 0.91 1.33 -5.38
C ILE A 168 1.19 2.66 -6.06
N VAL A 169 2.40 3.19 -5.86
CA VAL A 169 2.92 4.27 -6.70
C VAL A 169 3.58 3.65 -7.93
N ALA A 170 3.18 4.11 -9.11
CA ALA A 170 3.64 3.60 -10.39
C ALA A 170 4.81 4.41 -10.94
N PRO A 171 5.71 3.79 -11.70
CA PRO A 171 6.67 4.50 -12.54
C PRO A 171 5.98 5.51 -13.49
N PRO A 172 6.66 6.52 -14.03
CA PRO A 172 8.02 6.95 -13.71
C PRO A 172 8.06 7.97 -12.56
N SER A 173 7.16 7.82 -11.56
CA SER A 173 7.05 8.73 -10.42
C SER A 173 8.37 8.98 -9.71
N VAL A 174 8.52 10.19 -9.17
CA VAL A 174 9.68 10.62 -8.38
C VAL A 174 9.23 11.03 -7.00
N LEU A 175 9.91 10.51 -5.98
CA LEU A 175 9.79 10.94 -4.59
C LEU A 175 10.90 11.94 -4.29
N TYR A 176 10.55 13.13 -3.82
CA TYR A 176 11.49 14.15 -3.35
C TYR A 176 11.58 14.09 -1.82
N ARG A 177 12.80 13.97 -1.30
CA ARG A 177 13.07 13.91 0.14
C ARG A 177 13.51 15.27 0.67
N GLU A 178 13.43 15.43 1.98
CA GLU A 178 13.79 16.68 2.67
C GLU A 178 15.28 17.01 2.55
N ASP A 179 16.15 16.00 2.46
CA ASP A 179 17.59 16.13 2.23
C ASP A 179 17.96 16.53 0.78
N GLY A 180 16.96 16.78 -0.07
CA GLY A 180 17.13 17.12 -1.48
C GLY A 180 17.37 15.93 -2.40
N SER A 181 17.50 14.71 -1.86
CA SER A 181 17.64 13.51 -2.67
C SER A 181 16.31 13.12 -3.34
N GLU A 182 16.42 12.37 -4.43
CA GLU A 182 15.28 11.84 -5.16
C GLU A 182 15.28 10.31 -5.15
N GLY A 183 14.09 9.70 -5.10
CA GLY A 183 13.88 8.28 -5.30
C GLY A 183 12.97 8.04 -6.49
N ARG A 184 13.33 7.12 -7.39
CA ARG A 184 12.63 6.96 -8.69
C ARG A 184 11.97 5.60 -8.82
N TYR A 185 10.70 5.61 -9.16
CA TYR A 185 9.96 4.40 -9.54
C TYR A 185 10.25 4.05 -11.00
N ARG A 186 10.54 2.78 -11.28
CA ARG A 186 10.88 2.29 -12.64
C ARG A 186 10.17 0.97 -12.94
N TRP A 187 9.75 0.74 -14.18
CA TRP A 187 9.28 -0.59 -14.57
C TRP A 187 10.49 -1.52 -14.74
N ARG A 188 10.39 -2.76 -14.25
CA ARG A 188 11.40 -3.78 -14.51
C ARG A 188 11.38 -4.07 -16.02
N GLY A 189 12.52 -3.91 -16.70
CA GLY A 189 12.61 -3.97 -18.16
C GLY A 189 12.29 -2.65 -18.88
N GLY A 190 12.07 -1.56 -18.15
CA GLY A 190 11.90 -0.20 -18.68
C GLY A 190 10.51 0.12 -19.25
N GLN A 191 9.67 -0.89 -19.46
CA GLN A 191 8.35 -0.75 -20.09
C GLN A 191 7.27 -1.48 -19.29
N HIS A 192 6.01 -1.16 -19.57
CA HIS A 192 4.82 -1.74 -18.93
C HIS A 192 3.89 -2.36 -19.97
N ASP A 193 4.48 -3.01 -20.96
CA ASP A 193 3.76 -3.45 -22.14
C ASP A 193 3.02 -4.77 -21.91
N ILE A 194 3.43 -5.51 -20.88
CA ILE A 194 2.75 -6.72 -20.41
C ILE A 194 1.66 -6.38 -19.40
N ASP A 195 0.58 -7.16 -19.42
CA ASP A 195 -0.40 -7.13 -18.36
C ASP A 195 0.03 -8.06 -17.21
N PRO A 196 -0.40 -7.79 -15.96
CA PRO A 196 -0.18 -8.72 -14.85
C PRO A 196 -0.68 -10.12 -15.19
N VAL A 197 0.07 -11.16 -14.80
CA VAL A 197 -0.37 -12.55 -14.95
C VAL A 197 -1.26 -12.97 -13.78
N ASP A 198 -1.88 -14.13 -13.90
CA ASP A 198 -2.65 -14.70 -12.80
C ASP A 198 -1.69 -15.19 -11.70
N ALA A 199 -2.07 -14.99 -10.45
CA ALA A 199 -1.31 -15.48 -9.32
C ALA A 199 -1.41 -17.02 -9.23
N PRO A 200 -0.35 -17.71 -8.75
CA PRO A 200 -0.44 -19.14 -8.44
C PRO A 200 -1.58 -19.44 -7.47
N ALA A 201 -2.26 -20.57 -7.68
CA ALA A 201 -3.37 -20.99 -6.82
C ALA A 201 -2.95 -21.10 -5.34
N ALA A 202 -1.73 -21.58 -5.08
CA ALA A 202 -1.17 -21.69 -3.73
C ALA A 202 -0.96 -20.32 -3.06
N LEU A 203 -0.54 -19.29 -3.82
CA LEU A 203 -0.48 -17.91 -3.31
C LEU A 203 -1.87 -17.40 -2.94
N VAL A 204 -2.86 -17.59 -3.81
CA VAL A 204 -4.25 -17.18 -3.56
C VAL A 204 -4.81 -17.88 -2.33
N GLN A 205 -4.56 -19.17 -2.18
CA GLN A 205 -4.96 -19.96 -1.02
C GLN A 205 -4.31 -19.44 0.26
N ALA A 206 -2.98 -19.28 0.29
CA ALA A 206 -2.25 -18.75 1.45
C ALA A 206 -2.70 -17.34 1.87
N LEU A 207 -3.14 -16.53 0.91
CA LEU A 207 -3.68 -15.20 1.17
C LEU A 207 -5.08 -15.22 1.79
N ARG A 208 -5.93 -16.18 1.38
CA ARG A 208 -7.30 -16.37 1.88
C ARG A 208 -7.34 -17.10 3.22
N GLU A 209 -6.41 -18.01 3.44
CA GLU A 209 -6.24 -18.71 4.72
C GLU A 209 -5.75 -17.71 5.77
N ARG A 210 -6.69 -17.20 6.57
CA ARG A 210 -6.35 -16.47 7.79
C ARG A 210 -5.75 -17.48 8.77
N LYS A 211 -4.46 -17.33 9.13
CA LYS A 211 -4.01 -17.92 10.39
C LYS A 211 -4.90 -17.30 11.50
N PRO A 212 -5.59 -18.11 12.32
CA PRO A 212 -6.32 -17.58 13.45
C PRO A 212 -5.36 -16.75 14.30
N LYS A 213 -5.80 -15.57 14.73
CA LYS A 213 -5.07 -14.81 15.76
C LYS A 213 -4.92 -15.75 16.95
N ALA A 214 -3.69 -16.12 17.31
CA ALA A 214 -3.45 -16.87 18.54
C ALA A 214 -4.18 -16.11 19.66
N ALA A 215 -5.16 -16.76 20.27
CA ALA A 215 -5.90 -16.18 21.37
C ALA A 215 -4.86 -15.78 22.42
N ALA A 216 -4.84 -14.50 22.79
CA ALA A 216 -4.06 -14.05 23.93
C ALA A 216 -4.50 -14.92 25.11
N ALA A 217 -3.59 -15.75 25.62
CA ALA A 217 -3.77 -16.46 26.86
C ALA A 217 -3.77 -15.41 27.99
N GLY A 218 -4.90 -14.73 28.14
CA GLY A 218 -5.19 -13.83 29.24
C GLY A 218 -5.65 -14.66 30.41
N GLY A 219 -4.76 -14.84 31.38
CA GLY A 219 -5.08 -15.43 32.66
C GLY A 219 -6.21 -14.65 33.34
N ALA A 220 -7.34 -15.31 33.56
CA ALA A 220 -8.38 -14.82 34.45
C ALA A 220 -7.97 -15.18 35.88
N LEU A 221 -7.37 -14.23 36.60
CA LEU A 221 -7.26 -14.31 38.05
C LEU A 221 -8.67 -14.12 38.64
N ALA A 222 -9.25 -15.21 39.13
CA ALA A 222 -10.54 -15.21 39.79
C ALA A 222 -10.50 -14.34 41.06
N LYS A 223 -11.32 -13.30 41.11
CA LYS A 223 -11.67 -12.62 42.37
C LYS A 223 -12.67 -13.50 43.12
N GLN A 224 -12.21 -14.17 44.17
CA GLN A 224 -13.08 -14.70 45.22
C GLN A 224 -13.78 -13.52 45.90
N THR A 225 -15.11 -13.50 45.84
CA THR A 225 -15.95 -12.73 46.75
C THR A 225 -16.46 -13.72 47.79
N GLY A 226 -15.88 -13.65 48.99
CA GLY A 226 -16.37 -14.39 50.15
C GLY A 226 -17.50 -13.61 50.80
N ALA A 227 -18.71 -14.16 50.75
CA ALA A 227 -19.82 -13.76 51.61
C ALA A 227 -20.10 -14.91 52.60
N ALA A 228 -19.83 -14.64 53.87
CA ALA A 228 -20.36 -15.34 55.04
C ALA A 228 -20.22 -14.32 56.18
N GLY A 229 -21.24 -13.89 56.92
CA GLY A 229 -22.43 -14.59 57.37
C GLY A 229 -22.33 -14.71 58.90
N GLY A 230 -23.21 -14.01 59.63
CA GLY A 230 -23.60 -14.37 61.00
C GLY A 230 -22.78 -13.82 62.17
N THR A 231 -23.38 -12.86 62.87
CA THR A 231 -23.27 -12.53 64.31
C THR A 231 -23.51 -13.80 65.18
N PRO A 232 -23.16 -13.91 66.49
CA PRO A 232 -23.45 -12.89 67.51
C PRO A 232 -22.54 -12.77 68.77
N ALA A 233 -22.90 -11.77 69.58
CA ALA A 233 -22.92 -11.76 71.05
C ALA A 233 -21.65 -11.45 71.87
N SER A 234 -21.76 -10.30 72.56
CA SER A 234 -21.66 -10.14 74.03
C SER A 234 -20.30 -9.99 74.72
N ALA A 235 -20.14 -8.77 75.25
CA ALA A 235 -19.65 -8.39 76.60
C ALA A 235 -18.18 -8.66 76.97
N VAL A 236 -17.50 -7.65 77.50
CA VAL A 236 -17.38 -7.36 78.95
C VAL A 236 -16.29 -6.28 79.14
N ARG A 237 -16.67 -5.24 79.90
CA ARG A 237 -15.89 -4.18 80.57
C ARG A 237 -15.26 -3.07 79.73
#